data_AF-S4NL80-F1
#
_entry.id   AF-S4NL80-F1
#
_cell.length_a   1.000
_cell.length_b   1.000
_cell.length_c   1.000
_cell.angle_alpha   90.00
_cell.angle_beta   90.00
_cell.angle_gamma   90.00
#
_symmetry.space_group_name_H-M   'P 1'
#
loop_
_entity.id
_entity.type
_entity.pdbx_description
1 polymer ?
#
loop_
_entity_poly.entity_id
_entity_poly.type
_entity_poly.pdbx_seq_one_letter_code
_entity_poly.pdbx_strand_id
1 'polypeptide(L)' 'MVDRLVNSEANARRIAMVENCFGSSGQPLAEQGRVLVGEGVLTKMCRKKPKARQFFLFNDILVYGNIVINKKKYNKQHV' A
#
# COMPACT_ATOMS: atom_id res chain seq x y z
N MET A 1 9.32 13.31 -11.61
CA MET A 1 8.09 12.61 -12.08
C MET A 1 7.13 12.37 -10.93
N VAL A 2 7.65 11.93 -9.77
CA VAL A 2 6.94 11.91 -8.49
C VAL A 2 6.51 13.31 -8.04
N ASP A 3 7.34 14.34 -8.31
CA ASP A 3 7.14 15.74 -7.89
C ASP A 3 5.84 16.36 -8.41
N ARG A 4 5.33 15.89 -9.57
CA ARG A 4 4.06 16.37 -10.13
C ARG A 4 2.83 15.77 -9.46
N LEU A 5 3.00 14.66 -8.72
CA LEU A 5 1.91 13.91 -8.08
C LEU A 5 1.78 14.23 -6.59
N VAL A 6 2.83 14.80 -5.99
CA VAL A 6 2.84 15.28 -4.60
C VAL A 6 1.64 16.20 -4.39
N ASN A 7 0.83 15.90 -3.36
CA ASN A 7 -0.38 16.67 -3.00
C ASN A 7 -1.44 16.80 -4.11
N SER A 8 -1.36 16.01 -5.19
CA SER A 8 -2.41 15.98 -6.21
C SER A 8 -3.64 15.24 -5.69
N GLU A 9 -4.83 15.68 -6.12
CA GLU A 9 -6.09 15.03 -5.75
C GLU A 9 -6.13 13.57 -6.23
N ALA A 10 -5.57 13.29 -7.41
CA ALA A 10 -5.46 11.93 -7.95
C ALA A 10 -4.60 11.03 -7.04
N ASN A 11 -3.50 11.54 -6.50
CA ASN A 11 -2.70 10.81 -5.53
C ASN A 11 -3.47 10.59 -4.24
N ALA A 12 -4.12 11.62 -3.67
CA ALA A 12 -4.93 11.48 -2.46
C ALA A 12 -6.02 10.41 -2.60
N ARG A 13 -6.75 10.38 -3.73
CA ARG A 13 -7.74 9.32 -4.00
C ARG A 13 -7.11 7.93 -4.05
N ARG A 14 -5.94 7.78 -4.68
CA ARG A 14 -5.23 6.49 -4.75
C ARG A 14 -4.78 6.02 -3.36
N ILE A 15 -4.24 6.90 -2.53
CA ILE A 15 -3.84 6.55 -1.16
C ILE A 15 -5.05 6.13 -0.33
N ALA A 16 -6.16 6.88 -0.41
CA ALA A 16 -7.41 6.54 0.28
C ALA A 16 -7.96 5.17 -0.15
N MET A 17 -7.85 4.80 -1.44
CA MET A 17 -8.22 3.45 -1.89
C MET A 17 -7.37 2.36 -1.23
N VAL A 18 -6.06 2.60 -1.07
CA VAL A 18 -5.17 1.65 -0.37
C VAL A 18 -5.57 1.51 1.10
N GLU A 19 -5.78 2.62 1.81
CA GLU A 19 -6.24 2.61 3.21
C GLU A 19 -7.55 1.83 3.37
N ASN A 20 -8.53 2.11 2.52
CA ASN A 20 -9.83 1.44 2.54
C ASN A 20 -9.73 -0.08 2.34
N CYS A 21 -8.73 -0.57 1.60
CA CYS A 21 -8.52 -2.01 1.44
C CYS A 21 -8.06 -2.68 2.75
N PHE A 22 -7.38 -1.97 3.64
CA PHE A 22 -7.01 -2.49 4.98
C PHE A 22 -8.12 -2.30 6.01
N GLY A 23 -9.03 -1.35 5.77
CA GLY A 23 -10.17 -1.05 6.63
C GLY A 23 -9.74 -0.68 8.05
N SER A 24 -10.56 -1.04 9.05
CA SER A 24 -10.30 -0.74 10.46
C SER A 24 -9.07 -1.41 11.06
N SER A 25 -8.48 -2.39 10.37
CA SER A 25 -7.26 -3.08 10.81
C SER A 25 -5.97 -2.43 10.34
N GLY A 26 -6.07 -1.40 9.50
CA GLY A 26 -4.94 -0.66 8.95
C GLY A 26 -4.61 0.61 9.72
N GLN A 27 -3.40 1.11 9.49
CA GLN A 27 -2.95 2.43 9.88
C GLN A 27 -3.18 3.42 8.73
N PRO A 28 -3.50 4.69 9.04
CA PRO A 28 -3.56 5.76 8.05
C PRO A 28 -2.24 5.90 7.29
N LEU A 29 -2.34 6.04 5.98
CA LEU A 29 -1.26 6.25 5.02
C LEU A 29 -1.34 7.64 4.39
N ALA A 30 -2.48 8.33 4.44
CA ALA A 30 -2.62 9.68 3.93
C ALA A 30 -1.78 10.67 4.76
N GLU A 31 -0.64 11.08 4.21
CA GLU A 31 0.29 12.02 4.82
C GLU A 31 0.75 13.04 3.79
N GLN A 32 1.01 14.27 4.24
CA GLN A 32 1.45 15.35 3.36
C GLN A 32 2.78 14.97 2.69
N GLY A 33 2.87 15.17 1.38
CA GLY A 33 4.08 14.85 0.63
C GLY A 33 4.27 13.37 0.26
N ARG A 34 3.44 12.45 0.79
CA ARG A 34 3.48 11.03 0.44
C ARG A 34 2.84 10.79 -0.93
N VAL A 35 3.49 9.99 -1.77
CA VAL A 35 3.05 9.66 -3.13
C VAL A 35 3.07 8.15 -3.33
N LEU A 36 1.96 7.59 -3.81
CA LEU A 36 1.91 6.19 -4.22
C LEU A 36 2.60 6.03 -5.58
N VAL A 37 3.78 5.42 -5.56
CA VAL A 37 4.64 5.23 -6.75
C VAL A 37 4.22 3.97 -7.51
N GLY A 38 3.94 2.88 -6.81
CA GLY A 38 3.58 1.62 -7.43
C GLY A 38 2.90 0.64 -6.49
N GLU A 39 2.21 -0.34 -7.06
CA GLU A 39 1.55 -1.41 -6.31
C GLU A 39 1.63 -2.73 -7.08
N GLY A 40 1.61 -3.85 -6.37
CA GLY A 40 1.60 -5.15 -7.01
C GLY A 40 1.67 -6.32 -6.04
N VAL A 41 1.27 -7.49 -6.52
CA VAL A 41 1.44 -8.75 -5.79
C VAL A 41 2.84 -9.27 -6.03
N LEU A 42 3.64 -9.40 -4.97
CA LEU A 42 4.97 -10.00 -5.01
C LEU A 42 5.07 -11.16 -4.04
N THR A 43 6.00 -12.08 -4.31
CA THR A 43 6.33 -13.17 -3.40
C THR A 43 7.33 -12.68 -2.35
N LYS A 44 6.85 -12.48 -1.12
CA LYS A 44 7.73 -12.17 0.02
C LYS A 44 8.44 -13.45 0.47
N MET A 45 9.76 -13.48 0.32
CA MET A 45 10.61 -14.55 0.86
C MET A 45 10.65 -14.44 2.39
N CYS A 46 10.04 -15.40 3.09
CA CYS A 46 10.08 -15.47 4.55
C CYS A 46 10.95 -16.66 4.99
N ARG A 47 11.44 -16.65 6.24
CA ARG A 47 12.30 -17.73 6.81
C ARG A 47 11.77 -19.14 6.59
N LYS A 48 10.45 -19.36 6.72
CA LYS A 48 9.83 -20.71 6.59
C LYS A 48 9.34 -21.02 5.19
N LYS A 49 8.63 -20.08 4.53
CA LYS A 49 8.06 -20.29 3.20
C LYS A 49 7.87 -18.96 2.45
N PRO A 50 8.04 -18.92 1.13
CA PRO A 50 7.62 -17.80 0.31
C PRO A 50 6.11 -17.56 0.45
N LYS A 51 5.68 -16.30 0.47
CA LYS A 51 4.26 -15.94 0.59
C LYS A 51 3.89 -14.77 -0.30
N ALA A 52 2.82 -14.88 -1.08
CA ALA A 52 2.27 -13.76 -1.85
C ALA A 52 1.76 -12.66 -0.92
N ARG A 53 2.14 -11.41 -1.20
CA ARG A 53 1.72 -10.22 -0.46
C ARG A 53 1.39 -9.12 -1.46
N GLN A 54 0.40 -8.30 -1.12
CA GLN A 54 0.20 -7.04 -1.83
C GLN A 54 1.20 -6.04 -1.27
N PHE A 55 1.99 -5.44 -2.15
CA PHE A 55 2.93 -4.36 -1.83
C PHE A 55 2.43 -3.03 -2.40
N PHE A 56 2.69 -1.96 -1.67
CA PHE A 56 2.45 -0.57 -2.05
C PHE A 56 3.74 0.21 -1.77
N LEU A 57 4.39 0.64 -2.84
CA LEU A 57 5.57 1.47 -2.78
C LEU A 57 5.14 2.93 -2.74
N PHE A 58 5.42 3.59 -1.62
CA PHE A 58 5.38 5.04 -1.53
C PHE A 58 6.78 5.62 -1.74
N ASN A 59 6.89 6.93 -1.89
CA ASN A 59 8.17 7.62 -2.03
C ASN A 59 9.03 7.58 -0.75
N ASP A 60 8.41 7.40 0.41
CA ASP A 60 9.04 7.46 1.73
C ASP A 60 8.95 6.14 2.52
N ILE A 61 7.93 5.31 2.27
CA ILE A 61 7.68 4.04 2.97
C ILE A 61 7.32 2.90 2.01
N LEU A 62 7.48 1.65 2.47
CA LEU A 62 7.04 0.46 1.75
C LEU A 62 6.02 -0.31 2.58
N VAL A 63 4.77 -0.26 2.15
CA VAL A 63 3.68 -0.93 2.86
C VAL A 63 3.39 -2.29 2.23
N TYR A 64 3.13 -3.32 3.04
CA TYR A 64 2.64 -4.59 2.53
C TYR A 64 1.62 -5.27 3.45
N GLY A 65 0.79 -6.13 2.88
CA GLY A 65 -0.26 -6.85 3.60
C GLY A 65 -0.54 -8.25 3.05
N ASN A 66 -1.25 -9.07 3.82
CA ASN A 66 -1.77 -10.33 3.30
C ASN A 66 -2.99 -10.06 2.42
N ILE A 67 -3.10 -10.84 1.35
CA ILE A 67 -4.23 -10.79 0.44
C ILE A 67 -5.35 -11.64 1.01
N VAL A 68 -6.48 -11.00 1.36
CA VAL A 68 -7.71 -11.69 1.77
C VAL A 68 -8.63 -11.82 0.56
N ILE A 69 -8.92 -10.70 -0.10
CA ILE A 69 -9.65 -10.64 -1.36
C ILE A 69 -8.85 -9.71 -2.28
N ASN A 70 -8.41 -10.24 -3.42
CA ASN A 70 -7.56 -9.49 -4.34
C ASN A 70 -8.24 -8.16 -4.76
N LYS A 71 -7.50 -7.06 -4.68
CA LYS A 71 -7.98 -5.68 -4.98
C LYS A 71 -9.17 -5.19 -4.15
N LYS A 72 -9.56 -5.89 -3.08
CA LYS A 72 -10.71 -5.50 -2.24
C LYS A 72 -10.40 -5.47 -0.76
N LYS A 73 -9.64 -6.45 -0.24
CA LYS A 73 -9.39 -6.58 1.19
C LYS A 73 -8.01 -7.15 1.50
N TYR A 74 -7.26 -6.42 2.31
CA TYR A 74 -5.94 -6.78 2.82
C TYR A 74 -5.93 -6.74 4.35
N ASN A 75 -5.03 -7.49 4.98
CA ASN A 75 -4.87 -7.45 6.44
C ASN A 75 -3.40 -7.61 6.86
N LYS A 76 -3.13 -7.46 8.16
CA LYS A 76 -1.77 -7.45 8.74
C LYS A 76 -0.87 -6.47 7.98
N GLN A 77 -1.29 -5.21 7.95
CA GLN A 77 -0.50 -4.15 7.37
C GLN A 77 0.85 -4.07 8.08
N HIS A 78 1.89 -4.00 7.28
CA HIS A 78 3.24 -3.70 7.69
C HIS A 78 3.67 -2.44 6.92
N VAL A 79 4.22 -1.47 7.64
CA VAL A 79 4.75 -0.21 7.14
C VAL A 79 6.27 -0.22 7.24
#